data_AF-A0A5M9ZWR7-F1
#
_entry.id   AF-A0A5M9ZWR7-F1
#
_cell.length_a   1.000
_cell.length_b   1.000
_cell.length_c   1.000
_cell.angle_alpha   90.00
_cell.angle_beta   90.00
_cell.angle_gamma   90.00
#
_symmetry.space_group_name_H-M   'P 1'
#
loop_
_entity.id
_entity.type
_entity.pdbx_description
1 polymer ?
#
loop_
_entity_poly.entity_id
_entity_poly.type
_entity_poly.pdbx_seq_one_letter_code
_entity_poly.pdbx_strand_id
1 'polypeptide(L)'
;MTDSILTPAASLLSPTPSNAPSASDASIISSVSNPFERFNRLTAALHEPGLPPKRLGALGEDYGVLWLERRGWRVVDRNWHSRYGELDIIALTPDDRLSFVEVKTRRNASFGSPQSAVNAHKQTTLRRAGIQWLQERGHDFPHVSTRFDVLAITVHGSRRAPEVHLIPGAF
;
A
#
# COMPACT_ATOMS: atom_id res chain seq x y z
N MET A 1 3.87 27.04 -56.25
CA MET A 1 2.86 26.08 -55.73
C MET A 1 3.35 25.66 -54.36
N THR A 2 2.47 25.82 -53.38
CA THR A 2 2.74 26.10 -51.96
C THR A 2 3.06 24.87 -51.11
N ASP A 3 4.15 24.97 -50.36
CA ASP A 3 4.44 24.17 -49.15
C ASP A 3 3.67 24.71 -47.95
N SER A 4 3.18 23.80 -47.09
CA SER A 4 3.22 23.83 -45.61
C SER A 4 1.99 23.14 -45.01
N ILE A 5 2.25 21.98 -44.40
CA ILE A 5 1.34 21.26 -43.50
C ILE A 5 1.45 21.90 -42.12
N LEU A 6 0.33 22.31 -41.53
CA LEU A 6 0.22 22.75 -40.13
C LEU A 6 -0.88 21.94 -39.43
N THR A 7 -0.48 21.18 -38.42
CA THR A 7 -1.35 20.47 -37.46
C THR A 7 -1.71 21.41 -36.31
N PRO A 8 -2.95 21.43 -35.79
CA PRO A 8 -3.23 22.04 -34.49
C PRO A 8 -3.38 21.00 -33.38
N ALA A 9 -2.83 21.38 -32.22
CA ALA A 9 -2.78 20.66 -30.96
C ALA A 9 -4.16 20.49 -30.29
N ALA A 10 -4.39 19.31 -29.70
CA ALA A 10 -5.51 19.05 -28.81
C ALA A 10 -5.20 19.54 -27.39
N SER A 11 -6.05 20.43 -26.87
CA SER A 11 -5.98 21.01 -25.53
C SER A 11 -6.58 20.07 -24.48
N LEU A 12 -5.81 19.76 -23.44
CA LEU A 12 -6.21 18.95 -22.29
C LEU A 12 -6.81 19.85 -21.20
N LEU A 13 -8.11 19.74 -20.96
CA LEU A 13 -8.78 20.32 -19.78
C LEU A 13 -8.86 19.25 -18.68
N SER A 14 -8.28 19.52 -17.52
CA SER A 14 -8.34 18.67 -16.33
C SER A 14 -9.56 19.01 -15.45
N PRO A 15 -10.24 18.01 -14.85
CA PRO A 15 -11.35 18.27 -13.93
C PRO A 15 -10.85 18.55 -12.50
N THR A 16 -11.42 19.57 -11.86
CA THR A 16 -11.24 19.89 -10.44
C THR A 16 -12.18 19.04 -9.56
N PRO A 17 -11.73 18.43 -8.45
CA PRO A 17 -12.65 17.85 -7.48
C PRO A 17 -12.92 18.81 -6.30
N SER A 18 -14.15 19.30 -6.20
CA SER A 18 -14.71 19.92 -4.98
C SER A 18 -15.79 19.00 -4.40
N ASN A 19 -15.46 18.33 -3.30
CA ASN A 19 -16.30 18.02 -2.13
C ASN A 19 -15.66 16.85 -1.37
N ALA A 20 -15.22 17.11 -0.14
CA ALA A 20 -14.73 16.08 0.79
C ALA A 20 -15.91 15.57 1.64
N PRO A 21 -16.12 14.26 1.80
CA PRO A 21 -17.17 13.72 2.67
C PRO A 21 -16.75 13.71 4.15
N SER A 22 -17.75 13.74 5.05
CA SER A 22 -17.61 13.77 6.51
C SER A 22 -17.85 12.40 7.16
N ALA A 23 -16.99 12.05 8.12
CA ALA A 23 -17.11 11.18 9.32
C ALA A 23 -18.09 9.96 9.43
N SER A 24 -18.86 9.54 8.42
CA SER A 24 -19.67 8.30 8.44
C SER A 24 -19.14 7.19 7.52
N ASP A 25 -17.91 7.31 7.03
CA ASP A 25 -17.43 6.63 5.81
C ASP A 25 -16.97 5.17 5.93
N ALA A 26 -16.98 4.56 7.12
CA ALA A 26 -16.44 3.19 7.28
C ALA A 26 -17.23 2.11 6.51
N SER A 27 -18.54 2.29 6.32
CA SER A 27 -19.41 1.37 5.58
C SER A 27 -19.52 1.68 4.07
N ILE A 28 -19.05 2.85 3.63
CA ILE A 28 -19.08 3.28 2.21
C ILE A 28 -17.83 2.81 1.46
N ILE A 29 -16.74 2.51 2.16
CA ILE A 29 -15.47 2.04 1.59
C ILE A 29 -15.62 0.71 0.83
N SER A 30 -16.61 -0.13 1.19
CA SER A 30 -16.83 -1.44 0.56
C SER A 30 -17.78 -1.42 -0.65
N SER A 31 -18.56 -0.36 -0.87
CA SER A 31 -19.64 -0.33 -1.88
C SER A 31 -19.26 0.33 -3.21
N VAL A 32 -17.98 0.64 -3.43
CA VAL A 32 -17.53 1.39 -4.61
C VAL A 32 -16.75 0.46 -5.51
N SER A 33 -17.43 -0.06 -6.53
CA SER A 33 -16.90 -1.09 -7.44
C SER A 33 -15.75 -0.61 -8.32
N ASN A 34 -15.46 0.70 -8.38
CA ASN A 34 -14.41 1.26 -9.21
C ASN A 34 -13.07 1.38 -8.44
N PRO A 35 -12.03 0.61 -8.83
CA PRO A 35 -10.71 0.67 -8.19
C PRO A 35 -10.08 2.07 -8.21
N PHE A 36 -10.37 2.88 -9.23
CA PHE A 36 -9.86 4.25 -9.34
C PHE A 36 -10.45 5.16 -8.26
N GLU A 37 -11.76 5.07 -8.02
CA GLU A 37 -12.41 5.87 -6.97
C GLU A 37 -11.93 5.47 -5.59
N ARG A 38 -11.79 4.16 -5.33
CA ARG A 38 -11.26 3.66 -4.06
C ARG A 38 -9.84 4.20 -3.81
N PHE A 39 -8.99 4.20 -4.84
CA PHE A 39 -7.64 4.75 -4.77
C PHE A 39 -7.63 6.26 -4.49
N ASN A 40 -8.50 7.03 -5.15
CA ASN A 40 -8.60 8.48 -4.94
C ASN A 40 -9.10 8.82 -3.52
N ARG A 41 -10.08 8.08 -3.00
CA ARG A 41 -10.59 8.29 -1.63
C ARG A 41 -9.53 7.97 -0.59
N LEU A 42 -8.81 6.86 -0.72
CA LEU A 42 -7.71 6.53 0.19
C LEU A 42 -6.58 7.57 0.11
N THR A 43 -6.28 8.04 -1.10
CA THR A 43 -5.31 9.14 -1.27
C THR A 43 -5.77 10.39 -0.52
N ALA A 44 -7.04 10.80 -0.65
CA ALA A 44 -7.58 11.94 0.06
C ALA A 44 -7.53 11.75 1.59
N ALA A 45 -7.97 10.58 2.08
CA ALA A 45 -7.98 10.24 3.50
C ALA A 45 -6.56 10.27 4.10
N LEU A 46 -5.56 9.73 3.39
CA LEU A 46 -4.17 9.78 3.84
C LEU A 46 -3.66 11.21 4.04
N HIS A 47 -4.18 12.19 3.30
CA HIS A 47 -3.78 13.60 3.42
C HIS A 47 -4.54 14.37 4.50
N GLU A 48 -5.54 13.79 5.16
CA GLU A 48 -6.28 14.46 6.23
C GLU A 48 -5.31 14.98 7.31
N PRO A 49 -5.33 16.28 7.63
CA PRO A 49 -4.41 16.84 8.63
C PRO A 49 -4.72 16.28 10.02
N GLY A 50 -3.69 16.05 10.83
CA GLY A 50 -3.86 15.63 12.23
C GLY A 50 -4.33 14.18 12.43
N LEU A 51 -4.22 13.31 11.42
CA LEU A 51 -4.55 11.90 11.60
C LEU A 51 -3.74 11.26 12.75
N PRO A 52 -4.40 10.57 13.70
CA PRO A 52 -3.70 9.80 14.72
C PRO A 52 -2.79 8.74 14.07
N PRO A 53 -1.61 8.43 14.64
CA PRO A 53 -0.66 7.47 14.06
C PRO A 53 -1.29 6.11 13.71
N LYS A 54 -2.19 5.60 14.56
CA LYS A 54 -2.91 4.34 14.31
C LYS A 54 -3.79 4.42 13.06
N ARG A 55 -4.52 5.52 12.87
CA ARG A 55 -5.39 5.72 11.71
C ARG A 55 -4.58 5.92 10.43
N LEU A 56 -3.45 6.65 10.52
CA LEU A 56 -2.50 6.80 9.42
C LEU A 56 -1.91 5.45 8.99
N GLY A 57 -1.55 4.60 9.95
CA GLY A 57 -1.08 3.23 9.70
C GLY A 57 -2.09 2.41 8.91
N ALA A 58 -3.32 2.31 9.42
CA ALA A 58 -4.41 1.55 8.78
C ALA A 58 -4.72 2.04 7.35
N LEU A 59 -4.83 3.36 7.14
CA LEU A 59 -5.04 3.94 5.81
C LEU A 59 -3.87 3.64 4.86
N GLY A 60 -2.65 3.62 5.39
CA GLY A 60 -1.47 3.28 4.63
C GLY A 60 -1.44 1.82 4.21
N GLU A 61 -1.86 0.89 5.07
CA GLU A 61 -2.01 -0.51 4.71
C GLU A 61 -3.06 -0.70 3.60
N ASP A 62 -4.24 -0.09 3.74
CA ASP A 62 -5.28 -0.10 2.70
C ASP A 62 -4.76 0.41 1.36
N TYR A 63 -4.01 1.52 1.39
CA TYR A 63 -3.38 2.08 0.20
C TYR A 63 -2.29 1.15 -0.36
N GLY A 64 -1.51 0.52 0.51
CA GLY A 64 -0.48 -0.46 0.16
C GLY A 64 -1.04 -1.67 -0.58
N VAL A 65 -2.16 -2.21 -0.11
CA VAL A 65 -2.90 -3.29 -0.79
C VAL A 65 -3.28 -2.89 -2.20
N LEU A 66 -3.95 -1.75 -2.39
CA LEU A 66 -4.32 -1.29 -3.72
C LEU A 66 -3.09 -1.05 -4.61
N TRP A 67 -2.00 -0.55 -4.02
CA TRP A 67 -0.77 -0.30 -4.75
C TRP A 67 -0.11 -1.59 -5.25
N LEU A 68 -0.15 -2.66 -4.45
CA LEU A 68 0.34 -4.00 -4.80
C LEU A 68 -0.57 -4.68 -5.83
N GLU A 69 -1.89 -4.65 -5.62
CA GLU A 69 -2.88 -5.22 -6.55
C GLU A 69 -2.77 -4.60 -7.96
N ARG A 70 -2.60 -3.27 -8.04
CA ARG A 70 -2.37 -2.56 -9.31
C ARG A 70 -1.08 -2.96 -10.02
N ARG A 71 -0.16 -3.63 -9.33
CA ARG A 71 1.10 -4.16 -9.87
C ARG A 71 1.04 -5.67 -10.13
N GLY A 72 -0.16 -6.24 -10.11
CA GLY A 72 -0.39 -7.66 -10.39
C GLY A 72 -0.10 -8.59 -9.21
N TRP A 73 0.10 -8.04 -8.01
CA TRP A 73 0.22 -8.87 -6.82
C TRP A 73 -1.16 -9.35 -6.40
N ARG A 74 -1.24 -10.58 -5.92
CA ARG A 74 -2.47 -11.13 -5.35
C ARG A 74 -2.37 -11.12 -3.84
N VAL A 75 -3.09 -10.22 -3.19
CA VAL A 75 -3.21 -10.22 -1.73
C VAL A 75 -3.99 -11.46 -1.30
N VAL A 76 -3.42 -12.25 -0.40
CA VAL A 76 -4.02 -13.49 0.11
C VAL A 76 -4.50 -13.36 1.54
N ASP A 77 -3.90 -12.46 2.33
CA ASP A 77 -4.33 -12.18 3.70
C ASP A 77 -3.89 -10.78 4.14
N ARG A 78 -4.52 -10.24 5.19
CA ARG A 78 -4.27 -8.91 5.74
C ARG A 78 -4.59 -8.83 7.22
N ASN A 79 -3.89 -7.98 7.97
CA ASN A 79 -4.07 -7.79 9.42
C ASN A 79 -4.15 -9.13 10.15
N TRP A 80 -3.30 -10.09 9.78
CA TRP A 80 -3.33 -11.41 10.41
C TRP A 80 -2.59 -11.35 11.75
N HIS A 81 -3.22 -11.86 12.80
CA HIS A 81 -2.69 -11.78 14.16
C HIS A 81 -2.35 -13.15 14.72
N SER A 82 -1.25 -13.20 15.47
CA SER A 82 -0.83 -14.35 16.25
C SER A 82 -0.33 -13.93 17.63
N ARG A 83 -0.02 -14.92 18.46
CA ARG A 83 0.68 -14.69 19.74
C ARG A 83 2.09 -14.11 19.57
N TYR A 84 2.70 -14.26 18.40
CA TYR A 84 4.05 -13.75 18.14
C TYR A 84 4.03 -12.30 17.68
N GLY A 85 3.01 -11.91 16.92
CA GLY A 85 2.85 -10.58 16.35
C GLY A 85 1.81 -10.55 15.25
N GLU A 86 1.83 -9.45 14.50
CA GLU A 86 0.90 -9.13 13.42
C GLU A 86 1.62 -9.11 12.07
N LEU A 87 0.94 -9.57 11.03
CA LEU A 87 1.36 -9.51 9.63
C LEU A 87 0.40 -8.56 8.90
N ASP A 88 0.90 -7.40 8.46
CA ASP A 88 0.06 -6.37 7.84
C ASP A 88 -0.56 -6.87 6.52
N ILE A 89 0.27 -7.36 5.60
CA ILE A 89 -0.16 -7.86 4.29
C ILE A 89 0.61 -9.13 3.94
N ILE A 90 -0.10 -10.12 3.41
CA ILE A 90 0.49 -11.33 2.82
C ILE A 90 0.01 -11.40 1.37
N ALA A 91 0.94 -11.47 0.43
CA ALA A 91 0.62 -11.40 -0.98
C ALA A 91 1.55 -12.27 -1.84
N LEU A 92 1.01 -12.80 -2.93
CA LEU A 92 1.81 -13.41 -3.99
C LEU A 92 2.24 -12.36 -5.00
N THR A 93 3.52 -12.36 -5.32
CA THR A 93 4.09 -11.53 -6.38
C THR A 93 3.71 -12.08 -7.77
N PRO A 94 3.87 -11.27 -8.84
CA PRO A 94 3.70 -11.75 -10.21
C PRO A 94 4.65 -12.89 -10.62
N ASP A 95 5.76 -13.07 -9.89
CA ASP A 95 6.73 -14.16 -10.08
C ASP A 95 6.57 -15.29 -9.04
N ASP A 96 5.36 -15.47 -8.51
CA ASP A 96 4.95 -16.57 -7.62
C ASP A 96 5.77 -16.69 -6.32
N ARG A 97 6.22 -15.58 -5.75
CA ARG A 97 6.83 -15.54 -4.41
C ARG A 97 5.79 -15.13 -3.39
N LEU A 98 5.76 -15.82 -2.26
CA LEU A 98 4.94 -15.41 -1.12
C LEU A 98 5.69 -14.33 -0.33
N SER A 99 5.11 -13.14 -0.26
CA SER A 99 5.70 -12.00 0.42
C SER A 99 4.88 -11.60 1.64
N PHE A 100 5.56 -11.52 2.78
CA PHE A 100 5.07 -10.95 4.02
C PHE A 100 5.50 -9.48 4.04
N VAL A 101 4.58 -8.56 3.82
CA VAL A 101 4.87 -7.14 3.61
C VAL A 101 4.51 -6.36 4.88
N GLU A 102 5.52 -5.78 5.53
CA GLU A 102 5.32 -4.78 6.59
C GLU A 102 5.13 -3.40 5.96
N VAL A 103 4.07 -2.69 6.35
CA VAL A 103 3.74 -1.36 5.83
C VAL A 103 4.18 -0.28 6.81
N LYS A 104 4.92 0.72 6.31
CA LYS A 104 5.37 1.87 7.08
C LYS A 104 4.88 3.17 6.47
N THR A 105 3.96 3.83 7.15
CA THR A 105 3.37 5.09 6.68
C THR A 105 3.86 6.27 7.50
N ARG A 106 4.33 7.33 6.84
CA ARG A 106 4.86 8.54 7.49
C ARG A 106 4.51 9.81 6.72
N ARG A 107 4.55 10.95 7.40
CA ARG A 107 4.26 12.28 6.81
C ARG A 107 5.49 13.01 6.28
N ASN A 108 6.68 12.65 6.75
CA ASN A 108 7.92 13.36 6.45
C ASN A 108 8.97 12.37 5.92
N ALA A 109 9.75 12.77 4.93
CA ALA A 109 10.85 11.95 4.37
C ALA A 109 12.12 11.94 5.26
N SER A 110 12.10 12.62 6.40
CA SER A 110 13.26 12.75 7.29
C SER A 110 13.54 11.43 8.03
N PHE A 111 14.64 10.78 7.62
CA PHE A 111 15.42 9.71 8.27
C PHE A 111 15.19 8.21 7.93
N GLY A 112 16.33 7.51 7.93
CA GLY A 112 16.51 6.06 8.02
C GLY A 112 16.67 5.34 6.69
N SER A 113 17.65 4.44 6.57
CA SER A 113 17.60 3.45 5.48
C SER A 113 16.35 2.59 5.70
N PRO A 114 15.65 2.14 4.66
CA PRO A 114 14.46 1.32 4.86
C PRO A 114 14.74 0.02 5.65
N GLN A 115 16.00 -0.46 5.63
CA GLN A 115 16.41 -1.62 6.43
C GLN A 115 16.43 -1.33 7.93
N SER A 116 16.66 -0.09 8.36
CA SER A 116 16.56 0.29 9.78
C SER A 116 15.12 0.54 10.24
N ALA A 117 14.15 0.52 9.33
CA ALA A 117 12.72 0.72 9.64
C ALA A 117 12.08 -0.48 10.37
N VAL A 118 12.71 -1.65 10.32
CA VAL A 118 12.29 -2.85 11.06
C VAL A 118 13.49 -3.36 11.88
N ASN A 119 13.47 -3.06 13.17
CA ASN A 119 14.54 -3.49 14.07
C ASN A 119 14.62 -5.03 14.18
N ALA A 120 15.77 -5.55 14.63
CA ALA A 120 16.01 -7.00 14.73
C ALA A 120 14.95 -7.74 15.53
N HIS A 121 14.44 -7.15 16.62
CA HIS A 121 13.37 -7.74 17.42
C HIS A 121 12.09 -7.93 16.59
N LYS A 122 11.67 -6.88 15.86
CA LYS A 122 10.49 -6.95 15.00
C LYS A 122 10.69 -7.92 13.83
N GLN A 123 11.89 -8.01 13.26
CA GLN A 123 12.20 -9.04 12.25
C GLN A 123 12.00 -10.46 12.80
N THR A 124 12.50 -10.76 14.00
CA THR A 124 12.30 -12.06 14.65
C THR A 124 10.83 -12.36 14.88
N THR A 125 10.07 -11.36 15.36
CA THR A 125 8.62 -11.47 15.55
C THR A 125 7.90 -11.78 14.24
N LEU A 126 8.18 -11.02 13.17
CA LEU A 126 7.55 -11.20 11.86
C LEU A 126 7.91 -12.58 11.25
N ARG A 127 9.16 -13.04 11.39
CA ARG A 127 9.55 -14.39 10.94
C ARG A 127 8.75 -15.48 11.66
N ARG A 128 8.57 -15.37 12.98
CA ARG A 128 7.78 -16.33 13.76
C ARG A 128 6.30 -16.30 13.39
N ALA A 129 5.75 -15.11 13.20
CA ALA A 129 4.38 -14.91 12.73
C ALA A 129 4.18 -15.54 11.34
N GLY A 130 5.09 -15.30 10.39
CA GLY A 130 5.03 -15.88 9.04
C GLY A 130 5.13 -17.41 9.03
N ILE A 131 6.00 -17.99 9.87
CA ILE A 131 6.05 -19.46 10.04
C ILE A 131 4.73 -20.00 10.56
N GLN A 132 4.13 -19.35 11.57
CA GLN A 132 2.84 -19.80 12.10
C GLN A 132 1.75 -19.68 11.03
N TRP A 133 1.71 -18.57 10.29
CA TRP A 133 0.75 -18.40 9.19
C TRP A 133 0.87 -19.53 8.17
N LEU A 134 2.09 -19.89 7.74
CA LEU A 134 2.33 -21.00 6.81
C LEU A 134 1.89 -22.38 7.35
N GLN A 135 1.78 -22.55 8.67
CA GLN A 135 1.37 -23.81 9.30
C GLN A 135 -0.14 -23.92 9.49
N GLU A 136 -0.90 -22.83 9.31
CA GLU A 136 -2.35 -22.84 9.46
C GLU A 136 -3.02 -23.49 8.25
N ARG A 137 -4.04 -24.32 8.53
CA ARG A 137 -4.77 -25.04 7.49
C ARG A 137 -5.45 -24.06 6.54
N GLY A 138 -5.29 -24.26 5.24
CA GLY A 138 -5.87 -23.41 4.20
C GLY A 138 -4.92 -22.34 3.66
N HIS A 139 -3.70 -22.23 4.21
CA HIS A 139 -2.65 -21.33 3.69
C HIS A 139 -1.71 -22.04 2.69
N ASP A 140 -2.25 -23.00 1.94
CA ASP A 140 -1.53 -23.77 0.93
C ASP A 140 -1.54 -23.03 -0.42
N PHE A 141 -0.68 -22.02 -0.54
CA PHE A 141 -0.49 -21.28 -1.78
C PHE A 141 0.75 -21.80 -2.51
N PRO A 142 0.65 -22.31 -3.75
CA PRO A 142 1.84 -22.64 -4.54
C PRO A 142 2.72 -21.40 -4.72
N HIS A 143 3.98 -21.49 -4.31
CA HIS A 143 4.95 -20.40 -4.42
C HIS A 143 6.38 -20.95 -4.52
N VAL A 144 7.26 -20.20 -5.20
CA VAL A 144 8.66 -20.62 -5.43
C VAL A 144 9.59 -20.27 -4.28
N SER A 145 9.23 -19.28 -3.47
CA SER A 145 10.00 -18.85 -2.29
C SER A 145 9.17 -17.92 -1.40
N THR A 146 9.52 -17.85 -0.13
CA THR A 146 9.00 -16.86 0.81
C THR A 146 10.02 -15.73 1.03
N ARG A 147 9.55 -14.49 1.22
CA ARG A 147 10.38 -13.35 1.64
C ARG A 147 9.63 -12.36 2.54
N PHE A 148 10.37 -11.52 3.25
CA PHE A 148 9.81 -10.41 4.01
C PHE A 148 10.15 -9.09 3.33
N ASP A 149 9.14 -8.32 2.98
CA ASP A 149 9.28 -7.04 2.28
C ASP A 149 8.89 -5.90 3.20
N VAL A 150 9.38 -4.69 2.90
CA VAL A 150 8.91 -3.46 3.53
C VAL A 150 8.32 -2.54 2.47
N LEU A 151 7.09 -2.09 2.69
CA LEU A 151 6.43 -1.08 1.87
C LEU A 151 6.42 0.26 2.61
N ALA A 152 7.32 1.16 2.25
CA ALA A 152 7.38 2.49 2.82
C ALA A 152 6.49 3.46 2.02
N ILE A 153 5.54 4.09 2.71
CA ILE A 153 4.59 5.06 2.16
C ILE A 153 4.85 6.42 2.81
N THR A 154 5.27 7.39 1.99
CA THR A 154 5.49 8.77 2.44
C THR A 154 4.40 9.68 1.90
N VAL A 155 3.59 10.22 2.81
CA VAL A 155 2.49 11.14 2.51
C VAL A 155 2.98 12.57 2.67
N HIS A 156 3.27 13.23 1.55
CA HIS A 156 3.73 14.61 1.52
C HIS A 156 2.59 15.59 1.83
N GLY A 157 2.90 16.80 2.30
CA GLY A 157 1.89 17.81 2.66
C GLY A 157 1.03 18.33 1.49
N SER A 158 1.51 18.20 0.24
CA SER A 158 0.70 18.45 -0.95
C SER A 158 -0.24 17.27 -1.19
N ARG A 159 -1.50 17.47 -1.60
CA ARG A 159 -2.48 16.41 -2.01
C ARG A 159 -2.06 15.58 -3.26
N ARG A 160 -0.77 15.32 -3.43
CA ARG A 160 -0.20 14.49 -4.48
C ARG A 160 -0.32 13.03 -4.09
N ALA A 161 -0.10 12.12 -5.04
CA ALA A 161 -0.02 10.70 -4.70
C ALA A 161 1.10 10.46 -3.67
N PRO A 162 0.88 9.65 -2.62
CA PRO A 162 1.92 9.22 -1.72
C PRO A 162 3.08 8.58 -2.49
N GLU A 163 4.30 8.88 -2.06
CA GLU A 163 5.50 8.21 -2.56
C GLU A 163 5.55 6.82 -1.94
N VAL A 164 5.72 5.80 -2.78
CA VAL A 164 5.77 4.41 -2.33
C VAL A 164 7.08 3.77 -2.77
N HIS A 165 7.79 3.20 -1.80
CA HIS A 165 9.01 2.46 -2.03
C HIS A 165 8.85 1.06 -1.44
N LEU A 166 8.85 0.06 -2.31
CA LEU A 166 8.92 -1.35 -1.94
C LEU A 166 10.39 -1.77 -1.84
N ILE A 167 10.77 -2.39 -0.72
CA ILE A 167 12.08 -3.04 -0.53
C ILE A 167 11.85 -4.54 -0.49
N PRO A 168 12.12 -5.26 -1.59
CA PRO A 168 12.02 -6.72 -1.64
C PRO A 168 13.09 -7.38 -0.77
N GLY A 169 12.74 -8.42 -0.02
CA GLY A 169 13.69 -9.19 0.80
C GLY A 169 14.42 -8.32 1.81
N ALA A 170 13.68 -7.43 2.47
CA ALA A 170 14.23 -6.44 3.41
C ALA A 170 14.99 -7.09 4.58
N PHE A 171 14.60 -8.31 4.98
CA PHE A 171 15.27 -9.12 6.01
C PHE A 171 14.92 -10.61 5.89
#